data_AF-A0A524QMP0-F1
#
_entry.id   AF-A0A524QMP0-F1
#
_cell.length_a   1.000
_cell.length_b   1.000
_cell.length_c   1.000
_cell.angle_alpha   90.00
_cell.angle_beta   90.00
_cell.angle_gamma   90.00
#
_symmetry.space_group_name_H-M   'P 1'
#
loop_
_entity.id
_entity.type
_entity.pdbx_description
1 polymer ?
#
loop_
_entity_poly.entity_id
_entity_poly.type
_entity_poly.pdbx_seq_one_letter_code
_entity_poly.pdbx_strand_id
1 'polypeptide(L)'
;MLPEKESPAFRRGENVKLMQEIRKAIAKFRKTLYYDEEQGATFFKDHKGEEAPLGTCTCSAGWMAEELGLDRCLILGYLSKNNPKARAGRDEGGHDFLVVDGKVIVDVWLSEWWRGPLITQMSDWKAVRKWYGEPSKWEKAGIYAER
;
A
#
# COMPACT_ATOMS: atom_id res chain seq x y z
N MET A 1 7.73 -4.93 -34.91
CA MET A 1 7.47 -6.09 -34.02
C MET A 1 6.30 -5.72 -33.12
N LEU A 2 5.16 -6.38 -33.30
CA LEU A 2 4.05 -6.28 -32.33
C LEU A 2 4.41 -7.18 -31.14
N PRO A 3 4.21 -6.74 -29.88
CA PRO A 3 4.50 -7.58 -28.73
C PRO A 3 3.60 -8.82 -28.78
N GLU A 4 4.20 -10.00 -28.66
CA GLU A 4 3.48 -11.26 -28.58
C GLU A 4 2.46 -11.17 -27.45
N LYS A 5 1.18 -11.37 -27.78
CA LYS A 5 0.13 -11.39 -26.76
C LYS A 5 0.36 -12.59 -25.86
N GLU A 6 0.89 -12.34 -24.67
CA GLU A 6 1.07 -13.35 -23.63
C GLU A 6 -0.20 -14.14 -23.40
N SER A 7 -0.05 -15.46 -23.23
CA SER A 7 -1.19 -16.35 -23.04
C SER A 7 -1.94 -16.07 -21.72
N PRO A 8 -3.27 -16.26 -21.65
CA PRO A 8 -4.04 -16.12 -20.42
C PRO A 8 -3.61 -17.07 -19.28
N ALA A 9 -2.91 -18.15 -19.57
CA ALA A 9 -2.35 -19.06 -18.56
C ALA A 9 -1.11 -18.46 -17.89
N PHE A 10 -0.22 -17.84 -18.68
CA PHE A 10 0.97 -17.16 -18.18
C PHE A 10 0.61 -16.02 -17.22
N ARG A 11 -0.34 -15.16 -17.63
CA ARG A 11 -0.84 -14.04 -16.79
C ARG A 11 -1.50 -14.51 -15.49
N ARG A 12 -2.16 -15.68 -15.51
CA ARG A 12 -2.72 -16.28 -14.28
C ARG A 12 -1.62 -16.76 -13.34
N GLY A 13 -0.57 -17.39 -13.86
CA GLY A 13 0.58 -17.84 -13.06
C GLY A 13 1.33 -16.69 -12.38
N GLU A 14 1.58 -15.60 -13.13
CA GLU A 14 2.23 -14.40 -12.58
C GLU A 14 1.41 -13.74 -11.47
N ASN A 15 0.09 -13.60 -11.66
CA ASN A 15 -0.78 -13.04 -10.63
C ASN A 15 -0.81 -13.91 -9.36
N VAL A 16 -0.76 -15.24 -9.48
CA VAL A 16 -0.67 -16.13 -8.31
C VAL A 16 0.63 -15.91 -7.56
N LYS A 17 1.76 -15.81 -8.28
CA LYS A 17 3.08 -15.57 -7.67
C LYS A 17 3.13 -14.21 -6.97
N LEU A 18 2.69 -13.14 -7.62
CA LEU A 18 2.61 -11.80 -7.04
C LEU A 18 1.79 -11.81 -5.74
N MET A 19 0.61 -12.43 -5.75
CA MET A 19 -0.24 -12.50 -4.56
C MET A 19 0.37 -13.33 -3.43
N GLN A 20 1.20 -14.33 -3.73
CA GLN A 20 1.94 -15.07 -2.72
C GLN A 20 3.07 -14.23 -2.11
N GLU A 21 3.80 -13.46 -2.93
CA GLU A 21 4.84 -12.53 -2.47
C GLU A 21 4.25 -11.46 -1.53
N ILE A 22 3.16 -10.80 -1.97
CA ILE A 22 2.45 -9.80 -1.16
C ILE A 22 2.00 -10.38 0.18
N ARG A 23 1.39 -11.58 0.19
CA ARG A 23 0.95 -12.21 1.43
C ARG A 23 2.09 -12.57 2.38
N LYS A 24 3.23 -13.01 1.84
CA LYS A 24 4.44 -13.27 2.65
C LYS A 24 4.97 -11.97 3.27
N ALA A 25 5.06 -10.90 2.47
CA ALA A 25 5.49 -9.59 2.96
C ALA A 25 4.57 -9.05 4.06
N ILE A 26 3.24 -9.12 3.86
CA ILE A 26 2.24 -8.77 4.89
C ILE A 26 2.43 -9.59 6.17
N ALA A 27 2.61 -10.91 6.05
CA ALA A 27 2.81 -11.78 7.20
C ALA A 27 4.11 -11.45 7.95
N LYS A 28 5.14 -10.98 7.26
CA LYS A 28 6.38 -10.50 7.86
C LYS A 28 6.18 -9.14 8.53
N PHE A 29 5.52 -8.18 7.89
CA PHE A 29 5.17 -6.88 8.49
C PHE A 29 4.40 -7.05 9.79
N ARG A 30 3.36 -7.90 9.81
CA ARG A 30 2.54 -8.10 11.01
C ARG A 30 3.32 -8.65 12.20
N LYS A 31 4.43 -9.36 11.97
CA LYS A 31 5.31 -9.85 13.04
C LYS A 31 6.18 -8.76 13.64
N THR A 32 6.33 -7.61 12.97
CA THR A 32 7.08 -6.48 13.50
C THR A 32 6.20 -5.52 14.31
N LEU A 33 4.88 -5.69 14.27
CA LEU A 33 3.93 -4.87 15.01
C LEU A 33 3.96 -5.17 16.52
N TYR A 34 3.95 -4.10 17.32
CA TYR A 34 3.75 -4.18 18.76
C TYR A 34 2.99 -2.94 19.26
N TYR A 35 2.29 -3.09 20.38
CA TYR A 35 1.62 -1.97 21.05
C TYR A 35 2.51 -1.47 22.17
N ASP A 36 2.74 -0.17 22.21
CA ASP A 36 3.42 0.52 23.30
C ASP A 36 2.37 1.15 24.21
N GLU A 37 2.28 0.67 25.45
CA GLU A 37 1.30 1.14 26.44
C GLU A 37 1.60 2.56 26.94
N GLU A 38 2.88 2.94 27.03
CA GLU A 38 3.30 4.26 27.49
C GLU A 38 2.92 5.34 26.48
N GLN A 39 3.10 5.04 25.20
CA GLN A 39 2.76 5.94 24.10
C GLN A 39 1.30 5.80 23.65
N GLY A 40 0.60 4.75 24.07
CA GLY A 40 -0.79 4.49 23.69
C GLY A 40 -0.97 4.26 22.19
N ALA A 41 0.03 3.67 21.52
CA ALA A 41 0.06 3.56 20.07
C ALA A 41 0.71 2.26 19.58
N THR A 42 0.37 1.85 18.35
CA THR A 42 1.01 0.71 17.68
C THR A 42 2.20 1.18 16.87
N PHE A 43 3.31 0.46 16.99
CA PHE A 43 4.55 0.69 16.27
C PHE A 43 4.97 -0.55 15.50
N PHE A 44 5.92 -0.39 14.59
CA PHE A 44 6.62 -1.49 13.96
C PHE A 44 8.11 -1.16 13.82
N LYS A 45 8.92 -2.21 13.69
CA LYS A 45 10.34 -2.08 13.34
C LYS A 45 10.54 -2.15 11.83
N ASP A 46 11.29 -1.21 11.29
CA ASP A 46 11.71 -1.22 9.89
C ASP A 46 12.79 -2.29 9.61
N HIS A 47 13.29 -2.34 8.38
CA HIS A 47 14.31 -3.33 7.99
C HIS A 47 15.68 -3.07 8.63
N LYS A 48 15.89 -1.88 9.23
CA LYS A 48 17.08 -1.52 10.00
C LYS A 48 16.89 -1.74 11.51
N GLY A 49 15.67 -2.07 11.94
CA GLY A 49 15.31 -2.22 13.34
C GLY A 49 14.91 -0.92 14.02
N GLU A 50 14.76 0.17 13.26
CA GLU A 50 14.29 1.47 13.75
C GLU A 50 12.77 1.44 13.93
N GLU A 51 12.28 2.16 14.94
CA GLU A 51 10.87 2.17 15.29
C GLU A 51 10.12 3.24 14.50
N ALA A 52 8.99 2.85 13.91
CA ALA A 52 8.10 3.74 13.20
C ALA A 52 6.65 3.57 13.69
N PRO A 53 5.89 4.65 13.88
CA PRO A 53 4.51 4.56 14.30
C PRO A 53 3.63 4.02 13.18
N LEU A 54 2.79 3.02 13.49
CA LEU A 54 1.79 2.52 12.55
C LEU A 54 0.84 3.63 12.13
N GLY A 55 0.60 4.65 12.97
CA GLY A 55 -0.22 5.81 12.64
C GLY A 55 0.26 6.60 11.41
N THR A 56 1.51 6.44 10.97
CA THR A 56 2.04 7.08 9.76
C THR A 56 1.94 6.14 8.56
N CYS A 57 0.89 6.31 7.75
CA CYS A 57 0.59 5.46 6.59
C CYS A 57 1.78 5.32 5.62
N THR A 58 2.50 6.42 5.34
CA THR A 58 3.70 6.44 4.49
C THR A 58 4.78 5.48 4.96
N CYS A 59 5.00 5.35 6.28
CA CYS A 59 6.03 4.47 6.83
C CYS A 59 5.68 3.00 6.57
N SER A 60 4.41 2.61 6.74
CA SER A 60 3.96 1.24 6.45
C SER A 60 4.04 0.90 4.96
N ALA A 61 3.71 1.87 4.08
CA ALA A 61 3.87 1.71 2.64
C ALA A 61 5.35 1.58 2.24
N GLY A 62 6.23 2.37 2.86
CA GLY A 62 7.69 2.31 2.68
C GLY A 62 8.27 0.95 3.07
N TRP A 63 7.89 0.45 4.25
CA TRP A 63 8.31 -0.87 4.71
C TRP A 63 7.96 -1.97 3.70
N MET A 64 6.72 -1.94 3.20
CA MET A 64 6.22 -2.91 2.23
C MET A 64 6.92 -2.77 0.88
N ALA A 65 7.26 -1.55 0.44
CA ALA A 65 8.01 -1.31 -0.78
C ALA A 65 9.43 -1.87 -0.70
N GLU A 66 10.12 -1.69 0.43
CA GLU A 66 11.44 -2.26 0.67
C GLU A 66 11.41 -3.80 0.69
N GLU A 67 10.37 -4.39 1.27
CA GLU A 67 10.21 -5.85 1.30
C GLU A 67 9.91 -6.45 -0.08
N LEU A 68 9.14 -5.76 -0.92
CA LEU A 68 8.67 -6.26 -2.21
C LEU A 68 9.56 -5.88 -3.41
N GLY A 69 10.49 -4.94 -3.22
CA GLY A 69 11.37 -4.41 -4.25
C GLY A 69 10.94 -3.01 -4.69
N LEU A 70 11.83 -2.04 -4.53
CA LEU A 70 11.57 -0.62 -4.76
C LEU A 70 11.33 -0.27 -6.24
N ASP A 71 11.88 -1.05 -7.16
CA ASP A 71 11.71 -0.92 -8.60
C ASP A 71 10.31 -1.29 -9.11
N ARG A 72 9.60 -2.10 -8.31
CA ARG A 72 8.23 -2.59 -8.60
C ARG A 72 7.14 -1.75 -7.95
N CYS A 73 7.54 -0.84 -7.07
CA CYS A 73 6.67 -0.22 -6.09
C CYS A 73 6.56 1.28 -6.31
N LEU A 74 5.33 1.80 -6.23
CA LEU A 74 5.05 3.23 -6.19
C LEU A 74 4.26 3.55 -4.94
N ILE A 75 4.77 4.44 -4.11
CA ILE A 75 4.00 4.98 -2.98
C ILE A 75 3.29 6.22 -3.48
N LEU A 76 1.97 6.14 -3.49
CA LEU A 76 1.09 7.21 -3.92
C LEU A 76 0.24 7.67 -2.74
N GLY A 77 -0.21 8.92 -2.79
CA GLY A 77 -1.09 9.45 -1.78
C GLY A 77 -1.93 10.61 -2.27
N TYR A 78 -2.77 11.13 -1.39
CA TYR A 78 -3.57 12.32 -1.66
C TYR A 78 -3.90 13.04 -0.35
N LEU A 79 -4.21 14.32 -0.48
CA LEU A 79 -4.84 15.10 0.60
C LEU A 79 -6.37 15.00 0.46
N SER A 80 -7.07 14.79 1.56
CA SER A 80 -8.54 14.65 1.60
C SER A 80 -9.27 15.87 1.04
N LYS A 81 -8.71 17.08 1.21
CA LYS A 81 -9.24 18.32 0.61
C LYS A 81 -9.26 18.30 -0.93
N ASN A 82 -8.33 17.56 -1.55
CA ASN A 82 -8.17 17.47 -3.01
C ASN A 82 -8.84 16.21 -3.59
N ASN A 83 -9.17 15.24 -2.73
CA ASN A 83 -9.80 13.98 -3.10
C ASN A 83 -10.93 13.59 -2.11
N PRO A 84 -11.98 14.42 -1.93
CA PRO A 84 -12.93 14.32 -0.82
C PRO A 84 -13.86 13.09 -0.89
N LYS A 85 -13.89 12.39 -2.02
CA LYS A 85 -14.69 11.17 -2.20
C LYS A 85 -13.99 9.93 -1.66
N ALA A 86 -12.68 10.01 -1.40
CA ALA A 86 -11.96 8.91 -0.80
C ALA A 86 -12.48 8.61 0.60
N ARG A 87 -12.33 7.35 1.02
CA ARG A 87 -12.74 6.90 2.35
C ARG A 87 -11.54 6.69 3.26
N ALA A 88 -10.43 6.18 2.73
CA ALA A 88 -9.19 6.08 3.48
C ALA A 88 -8.66 7.49 3.79
N GLY A 89 -8.12 7.69 5.00
CA GLY A 89 -7.51 8.96 5.40
C GLY A 89 -8.49 10.14 5.53
N ARG A 90 -9.80 9.88 5.56
CA ARG A 90 -10.80 10.97 5.60
C ARG A 90 -10.64 11.81 6.86
N ASP A 91 -10.47 11.15 8.00
CA ASP A 91 -10.39 11.82 9.31
C ASP A 91 -8.94 12.25 9.62
N GLU A 92 -7.97 11.71 8.89
CA GLU A 92 -6.53 11.98 9.00
C GLU A 92 -6.02 13.08 8.04
N GLY A 93 -6.89 13.60 7.18
CA GLY A 93 -6.57 14.70 6.25
C GLY A 93 -5.91 14.28 4.94
N GLY A 94 -5.59 13.00 4.78
CA GLY A 94 -5.00 12.40 3.58
C GLY A 94 -4.61 10.94 3.82
N HIS A 95 -4.14 10.26 2.77
CA HIS A 95 -3.69 8.88 2.88
C HIS A 95 -2.62 8.55 1.86
N ASP A 96 -1.61 7.79 2.29
CA ASP A 96 -0.56 7.23 1.44
C ASP A 96 -0.66 5.70 1.43
N PHE A 97 -0.45 5.09 0.27
CA PHE A 97 -0.62 3.67 0.03
C PHE A 97 0.36 3.16 -1.03
N LEU A 98 0.61 1.86 -1.02
CA LEU A 98 1.56 1.21 -1.92
C LEU A 98 0.85 0.65 -3.15
N VAL A 99 1.34 0.94 -4.35
CA VAL A 99 0.97 0.27 -5.60
C VAL A 99 2.13 -0.62 -6.06
N VAL A 100 1.84 -1.91 -6.30
CA VAL A 100 2.82 -2.93 -6.71
C VAL A 100 2.55 -3.35 -8.15
N ASP A 101 3.59 -3.31 -9.00
CA ASP A 101 3.58 -3.63 -10.43
C ASP A 101 2.49 -2.89 -11.24
N GLY A 102 1.97 -1.77 -10.72
CA GLY A 102 0.80 -1.07 -11.29
C GLY A 102 -0.51 -1.88 -11.26
N LYS A 103 -0.53 -3.03 -10.57
CA LYS A 103 -1.63 -4.01 -10.61
C LYS A 103 -2.41 -4.08 -9.31
N VAL A 104 -1.76 -3.84 -8.18
CA VAL A 104 -2.34 -4.10 -6.85
C VAL A 104 -2.00 -2.97 -5.90
N ILE A 105 -2.98 -2.49 -5.14
CA ILE A 105 -2.77 -1.64 -3.97
C ILE A 105 -2.63 -2.54 -2.74
N VAL A 106 -1.58 -2.31 -1.95
CA VAL A 106 -1.36 -2.94 -0.65
C VAL A 106 -1.39 -1.87 0.44
N ASP A 107 -2.25 -2.06 1.43
CA ASP A 107 -2.57 -1.01 2.39
C ASP A 107 -2.76 -1.60 3.79
N VAL A 108 -1.63 -1.80 4.47
CA VAL A 108 -1.64 -2.38 5.82
C VAL A 108 -2.22 -1.40 6.82
N TRP A 109 -1.92 -0.11 6.68
CA TRP A 109 -2.49 0.95 7.52
C TRP A 109 -4.02 0.92 7.48
N LEU A 110 -4.63 0.91 6.29
CA LEU A 110 -6.09 0.90 6.14
C LEU A 110 -6.71 -0.38 6.72
N SER A 111 -6.04 -1.52 6.58
CA SER A 111 -6.48 -2.79 7.15
C SER A 111 -6.44 -2.79 8.68
N GLU A 112 -5.33 -2.36 9.28
CA GLU A 112 -5.12 -2.44 10.72
C GLU A 112 -5.86 -1.32 11.47
N TRP A 113 -5.90 -0.10 10.93
CA TRP A 113 -6.48 1.08 11.58
C TRP A 113 -7.99 1.23 11.31
N TRP A 114 -8.42 0.95 10.09
CA TRP A 114 -9.77 1.26 9.60
C TRP A 114 -10.59 0.03 9.20
N ARG A 115 -10.04 -1.19 9.41
CA ARG A 115 -10.63 -2.46 8.98
C ARG A 115 -11.04 -2.45 7.51
N GLY A 116 -10.32 -1.70 6.68
CA GLY A 116 -10.52 -1.63 5.24
C GLY A 116 -9.78 -2.75 4.51
N PRO A 117 -9.77 -2.71 3.16
CA PRO A 117 -9.12 -3.73 2.36
C PRO A 117 -7.60 -3.64 2.49
N LEU A 118 -7.00 -4.76 2.87
CA LEU A 118 -5.54 -4.91 2.89
C LEU A 118 -4.95 -4.98 1.47
N ILE A 119 -5.69 -5.56 0.53
CA ILE A 119 -5.29 -5.71 -0.86
C ILE A 119 -6.46 -5.31 -1.75
N THR A 120 -6.22 -4.39 -2.67
CA THR A 120 -7.19 -3.96 -3.69
C THR A 120 -6.60 -4.14 -5.07
N GLN A 121 -7.32 -4.81 -5.97
CA GLN A 121 -6.90 -4.95 -7.37
C GLN A 121 -7.12 -3.62 -8.11
N MET A 122 -6.13 -3.13 -8.86
CA MET A 122 -6.26 -1.89 -9.65
C MET A 122 -7.34 -2.00 -10.74
N SER A 123 -7.64 -3.22 -11.19
CA SER A 123 -8.74 -3.48 -12.13
C SER A 123 -10.13 -3.38 -11.50
N ASP A 124 -10.25 -3.44 -10.17
CA ASP A 124 -11.49 -3.19 -9.44
C ASP A 124 -11.66 -1.69 -9.19
N TRP A 125 -12.00 -0.96 -10.25
CA TRP A 125 -12.19 0.50 -10.21
C TRP A 125 -13.25 0.94 -9.19
N LYS A 126 -14.22 0.08 -8.86
CA LYS A 126 -15.25 0.39 -7.86
C LYS A 126 -14.63 0.39 -6.47
N ALA A 127 -13.84 -0.63 -6.12
CA ALA A 127 -13.12 -0.66 -4.86
C ALA A 127 -12.08 0.46 -4.79
N VAL A 128 -11.31 0.67 -5.86
CA VAL A 128 -10.32 1.75 -5.96
C VAL A 128 -10.95 3.10 -5.67
N ARG A 129 -12.01 3.48 -6.41
CA ARG A 129 -12.67 4.79 -6.21
C ARG A 129 -13.33 4.92 -4.84
N LYS A 130 -13.89 3.83 -4.30
CA LYS A 130 -14.52 3.84 -2.97
C LYS A 130 -13.51 4.17 -1.88
N TRP A 131 -12.34 3.56 -1.92
CA TRP A 131 -11.37 3.67 -0.84
C TRP A 131 -10.38 4.82 -1.05
N TYR A 132 -9.90 4.98 -2.28
CA TYR A 132 -8.80 5.87 -2.63
C TYR A 132 -9.23 7.09 -3.48
N GLY A 133 -10.51 7.22 -3.82
CA GLY A 133 -11.02 8.34 -4.60
C GLY A 133 -10.54 8.33 -6.06
N GLU A 134 -10.40 9.50 -6.67
CA GLU A 134 -10.06 9.62 -8.09
C GLU A 134 -8.55 9.47 -8.35
N PRO A 135 -8.09 8.52 -9.19
CA PRO A 135 -6.67 8.30 -9.45
C PRO A 135 -5.90 9.51 -9.97
N SER A 136 -6.56 10.42 -10.68
CA SER A 136 -5.96 11.66 -11.17
C SER A 136 -5.62 12.68 -10.07
N LYS A 137 -5.96 12.38 -8.81
CA LYS A 137 -5.66 13.19 -7.63
C LYS A 137 -4.54 12.59 -6.78
N TRP A 138 -4.00 11.46 -7.20
CA TRP A 138 -2.91 10.80 -6.50
C TRP A 138 -1.57 11.39 -6.94
N GLU A 139 -0.68 11.58 -5.99
CA GLU A 139 0.67 12.12 -6.18
C GLU A 139 1.67 11.15 -5.56
N LYS A 140 2.93 11.18 -6.00
CA LYS A 140 3.98 10.41 -5.30
C LYS A 140 4.13 10.96 -3.89
N ALA A 141 4.30 10.07 -2.91
CA ALA A 141 4.34 10.45 -1.50
C ALA A 141 5.65 10.05 -0.79
N GLY A 142 5.97 10.79 0.28
CA GLY A 142 7.13 10.56 1.15
C GLY A 142 8.50 10.85 0.52
N ILE A 143 9.56 10.35 1.16
CA ILE A 143 10.95 10.39 0.64
C ILE A 143 11.14 9.65 -0.70
N TYR A 144 10.10 8.94 -1.14
CA TYR A 144 10.07 8.20 -2.41
C TYR A 144 9.50 9.05 -3.55
N ALA A 145 9.04 10.28 -3.29
CA ALA A 145 8.54 11.20 -4.32
C ALA A 145 9.63 11.68 -5.29
N GLU A 146 10.89 11.73 -4.85
CA GLU A 146 12.04 12.23 -5.62
C GLU A 146 12.80 11.12 -6.38
N ARG A 147 12.37 9.86 -6.27
CA ARG A 147 12.94 8.72 -7.03
C ARG A 147 12.15 8.48 -8.32
#